data_AF-A0A183HSN4-F1
#
_entry.id   AF-A0A183HSN4-F1
#
_cell.length_a   1.000
_cell.length_b   1.000
_cell.length_c   1.000
_cell.angle_alpha   90.00
_cell.angle_beta   90.00
_cell.angle_gamma   90.00
#
_symmetry.space_group_name_H-M   'P 1'
#
loop_
_entity.id
_entity.type
_entity.pdbx_description
1 polymer ?
#
loop_
_entity_poly.entity_id
_entity_poly.type
_entity_poly.pdbx_seq_one_letter_code
_entity_poly.pdbx_strand_id
1 'polypeptide(L)'
;MVEFDGGHTLSSSMSQTIEDHNRLPQIDDIVKSSSRTYRLIAILGEGGYGKVFHAIQDGKSYALKAEKYESSMLHIEIAVLKIALKRGAEHICELHDYVGFKFLFQNSDQNNSDQNSDQNFLSRIEI
;
A
#
# COMPACT_ATOMS: atom_id res chain seq x y z
N MET A 1 -3.58 16.29 54.35
CA MET A 1 -4.13 17.18 53.31
C MET A 1 -2.99 18.03 52.77
N VAL A 2 -2.38 17.58 51.67
CA VAL A 2 -1.58 18.41 50.77
C VAL A 2 -1.72 17.72 49.42
N GLU A 3 -2.45 18.37 48.52
CA GLU A 3 -2.66 17.93 47.15
C GLU A 3 -1.38 18.22 46.36
N PHE A 4 -0.91 17.24 45.58
CA PHE A 4 0.07 17.46 44.54
C PHE A 4 -0.59 17.12 43.21
N ASP A 5 -0.98 18.19 42.54
CA ASP A 5 -1.50 18.20 41.17
C ASP A 5 -0.32 18.32 40.21
N GLY A 6 -0.28 17.47 39.19
CA GLY A 6 0.89 17.36 38.32
C GLY A 6 0.75 16.33 37.20
N GLY A 7 -0.41 16.31 36.54
CA GLY A 7 -0.57 15.60 35.28
C GLY A 7 0.25 16.27 34.17
N HIS A 8 1.30 15.59 33.70
CA HIS A 8 1.90 15.86 32.40
C HIS A 8 1.85 14.59 31.55
N THR A 9 0.77 14.49 30.79
CA THR A 9 0.54 13.52 29.71
C THR A 9 1.54 13.77 28.59
N LEU A 10 2.74 13.20 28.69
CA LEU A 10 3.70 13.11 27.59
C LEU A 10 3.56 11.75 26.89
N SER A 11 2.43 11.52 26.22
CA SER A 11 2.26 10.30 25.41
C SER A 11 1.11 10.40 24.39
N SER A 12 1.09 11.46 23.57
CA SER A 12 0.20 11.49 22.40
C SER A 12 0.93 11.80 21.08
N SER A 13 2.07 12.49 21.14
CA SER A 13 2.81 12.90 19.93
C SER A 13 3.73 11.82 19.34
N MET A 14 4.25 10.87 20.14
CA MET A 14 5.11 9.79 19.62
C MET A 14 4.35 8.61 19.01
N SER A 15 3.08 8.40 19.39
CA SER A 15 2.27 7.32 18.79
C SER A 15 1.74 7.70 17.40
N GLN A 16 1.58 9.00 17.13
CA GLN A 16 1.02 9.50 15.87
C GLN A 16 1.94 9.33 14.66
N THR A 17 3.26 9.21 14.85
CA THR A 17 4.21 9.07 13.73
C THR A 17 4.37 7.62 13.27
N ILE A 18 4.09 6.63 14.13
CA ILE A 18 4.24 5.21 13.81
C ILE A 18 2.98 4.67 13.11
N GLU A 19 1.80 5.17 13.46
CA GLU A 19 0.52 4.70 12.90
C GLU A 19 0.35 4.99 11.41
N ASP A 20 0.99 6.03 10.87
CA ASP A 20 0.81 6.43 9.46
C ASP A 20 1.63 5.55 8.49
N HIS A 21 2.70 4.89 8.96
CA HIS A 21 3.60 4.13 8.09
C HIS A 21 3.06 2.76 7.63
N ASN A 22 1.96 2.28 8.21
CA ASN A 22 1.40 0.95 7.94
C ASN A 22 -0.03 0.98 7.34
N ARG A 23 -0.41 2.11 6.72
CA ARG A 23 -1.69 2.21 6.00
C ARG A 23 -1.62 1.46 4.67
N LEU A 24 -2.69 0.74 4.34
CA LEU A 24 -2.91 0.21 3.00
C LEU A 24 -3.35 1.34 2.04
N PRO A 25 -3.12 1.18 0.73
CA PRO A 25 -3.71 2.07 -0.27
C PRO A 25 -5.24 2.17 -0.13
N GLN A 26 -5.80 3.23 -0.68
CA GLN A 26 -7.24 3.50 -0.77
C GLN A 26 -7.66 3.64 -2.22
N ILE A 27 -8.98 3.66 -2.48
CA ILE A 27 -9.50 4.01 -3.80
C ILE A 27 -9.02 5.43 -4.14
N ASP A 28 -8.79 5.69 -5.43
CA ASP A 28 -8.24 6.91 -6.01
C ASP A 28 -6.75 7.19 -5.71
N ASP A 29 -6.10 6.38 -4.87
CA ASP A 29 -4.65 6.43 -4.74
C ASP A 29 -3.95 6.08 -6.06
N ILE A 30 -2.82 6.73 -6.28
CA ILE A 30 -1.90 6.43 -7.37
C ILE A 30 -0.74 5.59 -6.85
N VAL A 31 -0.55 4.41 -7.43
CA VAL A 31 0.58 3.51 -7.16
C VAL A 31 1.59 3.62 -8.29
N LYS A 32 2.84 3.96 -7.96
CA LYS A 32 3.94 4.05 -8.93
C LYS A 32 4.91 2.89 -8.75
N SER A 33 5.22 2.19 -9.84
CA SER A 33 6.40 1.33 -9.94
C SER A 33 7.54 2.07 -10.64
N SER A 34 8.67 1.39 -10.86
CA SER A 34 9.82 1.98 -11.56
C SER A 34 9.53 2.38 -13.01
N SER A 35 8.49 1.81 -13.63
CA SER A 35 8.17 2.02 -15.05
C SER A 35 6.69 2.31 -15.32
N ARG A 36 5.80 2.11 -14.34
CA ARG A 36 4.35 2.18 -14.55
C ARG A 36 3.66 2.94 -13.43
N THR A 37 2.50 3.50 -13.74
CA THR A 37 1.64 4.21 -12.79
C THR A 37 0.24 3.63 -12.88
N TYR A 38 -0.31 3.22 -11.74
CA TYR A 38 -1.59 2.55 -11.61
C TYR A 38 -2.52 3.41 -10.77
N ARG A 39 -3.74 3.69 -11.27
CA ARG A 39 -4.79 4.34 -10.50
C ARG A 39 -5.73 3.28 -9.92
N LEU A 40 -5.95 3.30 -8.61
CA LEU A 40 -6.86 2.38 -7.94
C LEU A 40 -8.29 2.89 -8.07
N ILE A 41 -9.20 2.08 -8.63
CA ILE A 41 -10.57 2.53 -8.96
C ILE A 41 -11.67 1.80 -8.19
N ALA A 42 -11.39 0.60 -7.69
CA ALA A 42 -12.33 -0.17 -6.88
C ALA A 42 -11.59 -1.19 -6.02
N ILE A 43 -12.27 -1.73 -5.02
CA ILE A 43 -11.79 -2.87 -4.23
C ILE A 43 -12.46 -4.13 -4.78
N LEU A 44 -11.63 -5.10 -5.18
CA LEU A 44 -12.07 -6.40 -5.67
C LEU A 44 -12.20 -7.43 -4.54
N GLY A 45 -11.43 -7.27 -3.47
CA GLY A 45 -11.48 -8.16 -2.32
C GLY A 45 -10.72 -7.62 -1.11
N GLU A 46 -11.15 -8.02 0.07
CA GLU A 46 -10.50 -7.70 1.34
C GLU A 46 -10.32 -8.97 2.17
N GLY A 47 -9.19 -9.09 2.86
CA GLY A 47 -8.90 -10.23 3.73
C GLY A 47 -7.95 -9.85 4.87
N GLY A 48 -7.63 -10.82 5.72
CA GLY A 48 -6.81 -10.58 6.92
C GLY A 48 -5.40 -10.05 6.63
N TYR A 49 -4.85 -10.35 5.45
CA TYR A 49 -3.50 -9.95 5.05
C TYR A 49 -3.47 -8.61 4.31
N GLY A 50 -4.58 -8.18 3.69
CA GLY A 50 -4.56 -7.04 2.79
C GLY A 50 -5.81 -6.87 1.94
N LYS A 51 -5.67 -6.06 0.89
CA LYS A 51 -6.74 -5.76 -0.08
C LYS A 51 -6.28 -6.03 -1.50
N VAL A 52 -7.23 -6.36 -2.36
CA VAL A 52 -7.04 -6.44 -3.81
C VAL A 52 -7.85 -5.31 -4.44
N PHE A 53 -7.20 -4.50 -5.25
CA PHE A 53 -7.77 -3.35 -5.95
C PHE A 53 -7.92 -3.66 -7.43
N HIS A 54 -8.95 -3.10 -8.05
CA HIS A 54 -9.00 -2.91 -9.49
C HIS A 54 -8.19 -1.67 -9.81
N ALA A 55 -7.17 -1.82 -10.66
CA ALA A 55 -6.28 -0.74 -11.05
C ALA A 55 -6.28 -0.53 -12.57
N ILE A 56 -6.08 0.72 -13.00
CA ILE A 56 -5.94 1.10 -14.40
C ILE A 56 -4.55 1.66 -14.66
N GLN A 57 -3.87 1.14 -15.70
CA GLN A 57 -2.63 1.70 -16.25
C GLN A 57 -2.74 1.75 -17.78
N ASP A 58 -2.56 2.94 -18.35
CA ASP A 58 -2.66 3.23 -19.79
C ASP A 58 -3.86 2.57 -20.50
N GLY A 59 -5.03 2.61 -19.83
CA GLY A 59 -6.29 2.07 -20.34
C GLY A 59 -6.47 0.55 -20.15
N LYS A 60 -5.47 -0.16 -19.63
CA LYS A 60 -5.55 -1.59 -19.30
C LYS A 60 -5.89 -1.80 -17.83
N SER A 61 -6.76 -2.78 -17.55
CA SER A 61 -7.17 -3.20 -16.21
C SER A 61 -6.22 -4.23 -15.62
N TYR A 62 -5.95 -4.09 -14.32
CA TYR A 62 -5.13 -4.98 -13.52
C TYR A 62 -5.79 -5.25 -12.15
N ALA A 63 -5.44 -6.37 -11.54
CA ALA A 63 -5.72 -6.62 -10.12
C ALA A 63 -4.45 -6.33 -9.33
N LEU A 64 -4.54 -5.50 -8.30
CA LEU A 64 -3.40 -5.06 -7.52
C LEU A 64 -3.60 -5.48 -6.08
N LYS A 65 -2.79 -6.43 -5.60
CA LYS A 65 -2.84 -6.88 -4.20
C LYS A 65 -1.86 -6.07 -3.37
N ALA A 66 -2.32 -5.51 -2.26
CA ALA A 66 -1.49 -4.77 -1.31
C ALA A 66 -1.63 -5.35 0.11
N GLU A 67 -0.49 -5.58 0.76
CA GLU A 67 -0.41 -6.02 2.16
C GLU A 67 0.38 -5.03 3.01
N LYS A 68 0.06 -5.01 4.31
CA LYS A 68 0.82 -4.28 5.32
C LYS A 68 2.23 -4.85 5.39
N TYR A 69 3.25 -3.99 5.33
CA TYR A 69 4.63 -4.43 5.17
C TYR A 69 5.12 -5.35 6.28
N GLU A 70 4.81 -5.03 7.53
CA GLU A 70 5.28 -5.77 8.72
C GLU A 70 4.72 -7.19 8.81
N SER A 71 3.60 -7.48 8.14
CA SER A 71 2.96 -8.80 8.11
C SER A 71 2.97 -9.43 6.71
N SER A 72 3.70 -8.87 5.75
CA SER A 72 3.52 -9.24 4.35
C SER A 72 4.18 -10.56 3.97
N MET A 73 3.38 -11.43 3.37
CA MET A 73 3.79 -12.71 2.79
C MET A 73 3.88 -12.67 1.26
N LEU A 74 3.60 -11.52 0.63
CA LEU A 74 3.66 -11.33 -0.83
C LEU A 74 4.97 -11.78 -1.48
N HIS A 75 6.10 -11.77 -0.77
CA HIS A 75 7.36 -12.27 -1.31
C HIS A 75 7.30 -13.76 -1.71
N ILE A 76 6.49 -14.55 -1.02
CA ILE A 76 6.28 -15.97 -1.32
C ILE A 76 5.39 -16.09 -2.56
N GLU A 77 4.30 -15.33 -2.63
CA GLU A 77 3.39 -15.31 -3.79
C GLU A 77 4.12 -14.90 -5.06
N ILE A 78 4.86 -13.78 -5.01
CA ILE A 78 5.72 -13.30 -6.11
C ILE A 78 6.71 -14.40 -6.55
N ALA A 79 7.34 -15.12 -5.62
CA ALA A 79 8.27 -16.19 -5.96
C ALA A 79 7.59 -17.33 -6.72
N VAL A 80 6.39 -17.74 -6.28
CA VAL A 80 5.58 -18.78 -6.93
C VAL A 80 5.16 -18.33 -8.34
N LEU A 81 4.61 -17.12 -8.48
CA LEU A 81 4.16 -16.61 -9.77
C LEU A 81 5.30 -16.42 -10.76
N LYS A 82 6.49 -15.98 -10.31
CA LYS A 82 7.69 -15.92 -11.16
C LYS A 82 8.08 -17.29 -11.72
N ILE A 83 7.93 -18.36 -10.93
CA ILE A 83 8.22 -19.72 -11.39
C ILE A 83 7.12 -20.20 -12.34
N ALA A 84 5.85 -19.93 -12.03
CA ALA A 84 4.71 -20.28 -12.88
C ALA A 84 4.81 -19.65 -14.27
N LEU A 85 5.14 -18.35 -14.34
CA LEU A 85 5.37 -17.61 -15.58
C LEU A 85 6.50 -18.24 -16.39
N LYS A 86 7.65 -18.52 -15.76
CA LYS A 86 8.79 -19.18 -16.43
C LYS A 86 8.46 -20.57 -16.99
N ARG A 87 7.48 -21.26 -16.40
CA ARG A 87 7.03 -22.60 -16.82
C ARG A 87 5.88 -22.55 -17.83
N GLY A 88 5.37 -21.37 -18.18
CA GLY A 88 4.20 -21.24 -19.06
C GLY A 88 2.95 -21.88 -18.46
N ALA A 89 2.76 -21.76 -17.13
CA ALA A 89 1.60 -22.33 -16.46
C ALA A 89 0.33 -21.50 -16.77
N GLU A 90 -0.40 -21.88 -17.81
CA GLU A 90 -1.57 -21.15 -18.34
C GLU A 90 -2.75 -21.01 -17.36
N HIS A 91 -2.81 -21.85 -16.32
CA HIS A 91 -3.88 -21.85 -15.31
C HIS A 91 -3.53 -21.10 -14.03
N ILE A 92 -2.37 -20.44 -13.98
CA ILE A 92 -1.94 -19.60 -12.87
C ILE A 92 -1.92 -18.15 -13.33
N CYS A 93 -2.34 -17.22 -12.46
CA CYS A 93 -2.30 -15.80 -12.77
C CYS A 93 -0.90 -15.36 -13.21
N GLU A 94 -0.84 -14.48 -14.21
CA GLU A 94 0.41 -13.87 -14.64
C GLU A 94 0.82 -12.76 -13.66
N LEU A 95 2.09 -12.74 -13.28
CA LEU A 95 2.69 -11.61 -12.56
C LEU A 95 3.16 -10.56 -13.57
N HIS A 96 2.56 -9.38 -13.55
CA HIS A 96 2.90 -8.28 -14.43
C HIS A 96 3.90 -7.29 -13.82
N ASP A 97 3.78 -7.02 -12.52
CA ASP A 97 4.66 -6.07 -11.82
C ASP A 97 4.68 -6.36 -10.31
N TYR A 98 5.73 -5.90 -9.63
CA TYR A 98 5.80 -5.96 -8.18
C TYR A 98 6.75 -4.90 -7.65
N VAL A 99 6.45 -4.35 -6.48
CA VAL A 99 7.30 -3.35 -5.83
C VAL A 99 7.55 -3.76 -4.39
N GLY A 100 8.83 -3.92 -4.06
CA GLY A 100 9.28 -4.54 -2.81
C GLY A 100 9.36 -3.60 -1.61
N PHE A 101 9.50 -2.29 -1.84
CA PHE A 101 9.72 -1.31 -0.76
C PHE A 101 9.22 0.09 -1.15
N LYS A 102 8.52 0.71 -0.19
CA LYS A 102 8.19 2.14 -0.13
C LYS A 102 7.31 2.63 -1.29
N PHE A 103 6.01 2.74 -1.05
CA PHE A 103 5.08 3.37 -1.98
C PHE A 103 4.91 4.85 -1.66
N LEU A 104 4.80 5.64 -2.73
CA LEU A 104 4.30 7.01 -2.70
C LEU A 104 2.83 6.94 -3.11
N PHE A 105 1.92 7.11 -2.17
CA PHE A 105 0.52 7.40 -2.50
C PHE A 105 0.37 8.91 -2.62
N GLN A 106 -0.22 9.37 -3.71
CA GLN A 106 -0.62 10.77 -3.87
C GLN A 106 -2.14 10.80 -3.81
N ASN A 107 -2.70 11.44 -2.78
CA ASN A 107 -4.14 11.73 -2.72
C ASN A 107 -4.47 12.75 -3.83
N SER A 108 -5.55 12.53 -4.57
CA SER A 108 -5.98 13.44 -5.65
C SER A 108 -6.62 14.75 -5.15
N ASP A 109 -6.95 14.86 -3.87
CA ASP A 109 -7.70 15.99 -3.32
C ASP A 109 -6.82 16.98 -2.56
N GLN A 110 -6.23 17.97 -3.25
CA GLN A 110 -5.78 19.21 -2.62
C GLN A 110 -5.95 20.44 -3.53
N ASN A 111 -7.13 21.07 -3.45
CA ASN A 111 -7.25 22.53 -3.58
C ASN A 111 -6.80 23.17 -2.25
N ASN A 112 -5.51 23.05 -1.90
CA ASN A 112 -4.91 23.93 -0.91
C ASN A 112 -3.40 24.00 -1.12
N SER A 113 -2.90 25.21 -1.29
CA SER A 113 -1.50 25.51 -1.56
C SER A 113 -0.68 25.47 -0.28
N ASP A 114 -0.57 24.32 0.38
CA ASP A 114 0.32 24.14 1.52
C ASP A 114 0.76 22.68 1.67
N GLN A 115 2.08 22.47 1.53
CA GLN A 115 2.84 21.29 1.98
C GLN A 115 2.46 19.95 1.32
N ASN A 116 3.09 19.68 0.16
CA ASN A 116 3.22 18.34 -0.43
C ASN A 116 3.99 17.43 0.54
N SER A 117 3.29 16.79 1.48
CA SER A 117 3.84 15.71 2.27
C SER A 117 3.73 14.43 1.44
N ASP A 118 4.81 14.10 0.71
CA ASP A 118 5.01 12.77 0.16
C ASP A 118 5.03 11.77 1.32
N GLN A 119 3.85 11.24 1.67
CA GLN A 119 3.73 10.29 2.77
C GLN A 119 4.24 8.93 2.31
N ASN A 120 5.20 8.42 3.07
CA ASN A 120 5.90 7.18 2.77
C ASN A 120 5.18 6.03 3.45
N PHE A 121 4.55 5.17 2.66
CA PHE A 121 3.83 4.00 3.18
C PHE A 121 4.58 2.71 2.88
N LEU A 122 4.66 1.85 3.89
CA LEU A 122 5.24 0.53 3.78
C LEU A 122 4.11 -0.46 3.48
N SER A 123 3.87 -0.71 2.19
CA SER A 123 3.14 -1.90 1.73
C SER A 123 4.04 -2.72 0.81
N ARG A 124 3.61 -3.94 0.47
CA ARG A 124 4.13 -4.71 -0.68
C ARG A 124 3.00 -4.85 -1.68
N ILE A 125 3.34 -4.81 -2.97
CA ILE A 125 2.34 -4.92 -4.04
C ILE A 125 2.75 -5.96 -5.07
N GLU A 126 1.75 -6.71 -5.50
CA GLU A 126 1.76 -7.65 -6.63
C GLU A 126 0.65 -7.25 -7.60
N ILE A 127 0.95 -7.23 -8.90
CA ILE A 127 0.07 -6.80 -9.98
C ILE A 127 0.00 -7.86 -11.07
#